data_AF-A0A0F3LGU2-F1
#
_entry.id   AF-A0A0F3LGU2-F1
#
_cell.length_a   1.000
_cell.length_b   1.000
_cell.length_c   1.000
_cell.angle_alpha   90.00
_cell.angle_beta   90.00
_cell.angle_gamma   90.00
#
_symmetry.space_group_name_H-M   'P 1'
#
loop_
_entity.id
_entity.type
_entity.pdbx_description
1 polymer ?
#
loop_
_entity_poly.entity_id
_entity_poly.type
_entity_poly.pdbx_seq_one_letter_code
_entity_poly.pdbx_strand_id
1 'polypeptide(L)'
;MDLLKILRSFEEFLFEAVSWLVFYPLTLWRILRGPLAAMDYSDREQSDSEEHRYDDALSPPLFLLATIVLTNLLSMALHVPQPPEATDLSRVVYASQQNLVLFRSLAFSLIPLVAAVTLLRHEKKRIARETLRAPFYAQCYLAAVCVAFVSVGGAIFQRPELPNAVGAAIMIVGAAWFLFVQSRWFARRLNVSKARGAVIAVLALIRALIYLLAILVPVSLI
;
A
#
# COMPACT_ATOMS: atom_id res chain seq x y z
N MET A 1 -34.30 0.47 -8.16
CA MET A 1 -33.04 0.60 -8.92
C MET A 1 -33.24 -0.13 -10.22
N ASP A 2 -33.20 0.57 -11.36
CA ASP A 2 -33.52 0.00 -12.67
C ASP A 2 -32.47 -1.02 -13.13
N LEU A 3 -32.89 -2.19 -13.61
CA LEU A 3 -32.00 -3.23 -14.15
C LEU A 3 -31.01 -2.69 -15.19
N LEU A 4 -31.42 -1.70 -15.98
CA LEU A 4 -30.57 -1.00 -16.95
C LEU A 4 -29.40 -0.24 -16.30
N LYS A 5 -29.60 0.36 -15.12
CA LYS A 5 -28.52 1.02 -14.37
C LYS A 5 -27.54 0.00 -13.78
N ILE A 6 -28.04 -1.15 -13.35
CA ILE A 6 -27.21 -2.26 -12.84
C ILE A 6 -26.34 -2.83 -13.97
N LEU A 7 -26.92 -3.05 -15.15
CA LEU A 7 -26.18 -3.53 -16.32
C LEU A 7 -25.11 -2.52 -16.76
N ARG A 8 -25.44 -1.24 -16.84
CA ARG A 8 -24.46 -0.20 -17.20
C ARG A 8 -23.32 -0.08 -16.19
N SER A 9 -23.63 -0.13 -14.89
CA SER A 9 -22.61 -0.16 -13.84
C SER A 9 -21.73 -1.40 -13.91
N PHE A 10 -22.28 -2.55 -14.33
CA PHE A 10 -21.52 -3.77 -14.54
C PHE A 10 -20.62 -3.69 -15.78
N GLU A 11 -21.09 -3.12 -16.88
CA GLU A 11 -20.27 -2.85 -18.07
C GLU A 11 -19.10 -1.90 -17.76
N GLU A 12 -19.37 -0.82 -17.04
CA GLU A 12 -18.33 0.11 -16.56
C GLU A 12 -17.32 -0.59 -15.64
N PHE A 13 -17.80 -1.42 -14.71
CA PHE A 13 -16.93 -2.23 -13.85
C PHE A 13 -16.08 -3.24 -14.62
N LEU A 14 -16.66 -3.91 -15.63
CA LEU A 14 -15.92 -4.85 -16.47
C LEU A 14 -14.86 -4.16 -17.30
N PHE A 15 -15.21 -3.04 -17.93
CA PHE A 15 -14.26 -2.23 -18.69
C PHE A 15 -13.10 -1.79 -17.80
N GLU A 16 -13.41 -1.28 -16.59
CA GLU A 16 -12.42 -0.91 -15.59
C GLU A 16 -11.53 -2.11 -15.19
N ALA A 17 -12.13 -3.27 -14.88
CA ALA A 17 -11.37 -4.46 -14.51
C ALA A 17 -10.46 -4.98 -15.62
N VAL A 18 -10.90 -4.91 -16.89
CA VAL A 18 -10.07 -5.30 -18.05
C VAL A 18 -8.98 -4.26 -18.30
N SER A 19 -9.27 -2.97 -18.15
CA SER A 19 -8.29 -1.90 -18.31
C SER A 19 -7.14 -2.04 -17.31
N TRP A 20 -7.41 -2.57 -16.11
CA TRP A 20 -6.37 -2.85 -15.11
C TRP A 20 -5.31 -3.83 -15.60
N LEU A 21 -5.62 -4.75 -16.52
CA LEU A 21 -4.61 -5.65 -17.12
C LEU A 21 -3.49 -4.87 -17.82
N VAL A 22 -3.80 -3.68 -18.33
CA VAL A 22 -2.85 -2.78 -18.98
C VAL A 22 -2.34 -1.74 -17.99
N PHE A 23 -3.22 -1.06 -17.25
CA PHE A 23 -2.84 0.06 -16.39
C PHE A 23 -2.11 -0.37 -15.13
N TYR A 24 -2.37 -1.55 -14.56
CA TYR A 24 -1.65 -2.04 -13.40
C TYR A 24 -0.15 -2.23 -13.66
N PRO A 25 0.30 -3.00 -14.68
CA PRO A 25 1.73 -3.16 -14.94
C PRO A 25 2.40 -1.85 -15.37
N LEU A 26 1.70 -0.99 -16.11
CA LEU A 26 2.22 0.34 -16.46
C LEU A 26 2.42 1.24 -15.23
N THR A 27 1.45 1.25 -14.32
CA THR A 27 1.52 2.00 -13.05
C THR A 27 2.64 1.47 -12.18
N LEU A 28 2.75 0.15 -12.02
CA LEU A 28 3.82 -0.50 -11.27
C LEU A 28 5.19 -0.12 -11.85
N TRP A 29 5.35 -0.20 -13.17
CA TRP A 29 6.59 0.17 -13.85
C TRP A 29 6.96 1.64 -13.67
N ARG A 30 5.97 2.55 -13.77
CA ARG A 30 6.14 3.98 -13.53
C ARG A 30 6.66 4.24 -12.11
N ILE A 31 6.07 3.59 -11.10
CA ILE A 31 6.50 3.72 -9.70
C ILE A 31 7.91 3.15 -9.49
N LEU A 32 8.24 1.99 -10.06
CA LEU A 32 9.55 1.37 -9.89
C LEU A 32 10.68 2.19 -10.55
N ARG A 33 10.45 2.75 -11.75
CA ARG A 33 11.45 3.59 -12.44
C ARG A 33 11.65 4.96 -11.81
N GLY A 34 10.58 5.58 -11.32
CA GLY A 34 10.60 6.95 -10.84
C GLY A 34 9.64 7.17 -9.67
N PRO A 35 9.90 6.59 -8.50
CA PRO A 35 8.92 6.57 -7.41
C PRO A 35 8.51 7.96 -6.95
N LEU A 36 9.48 8.88 -6.81
CA LEU A 36 9.18 10.26 -6.43
C LEU A 36 8.41 11.01 -7.53
N ALA A 37 8.71 10.74 -8.81
CA ALA A 37 7.98 11.33 -9.92
C ALA A 37 6.54 10.80 -10.01
N ALA A 38 6.32 9.52 -9.69
CA ALA A 38 4.99 8.93 -9.60
C ALA A 38 4.17 9.53 -8.44
N MET A 39 4.81 9.80 -7.30
CA MET A 39 4.19 10.51 -6.18
C MET A 39 3.84 11.96 -6.56
N ASP A 40 4.75 12.68 -7.20
CA ASP A 40 4.50 14.04 -7.70
C ASP A 40 3.45 14.07 -8.82
N TYR A 41 3.32 13.01 -9.62
CA TYR A 41 2.22 12.81 -10.57
C TYR A 41 0.89 12.68 -9.84
N SER A 42 0.79 11.79 -8.84
CA SER A 42 -0.47 11.61 -8.09
C SER A 42 -0.94 12.87 -7.37
N ASP A 43 -0.02 13.71 -6.91
CA ASP A 43 -0.37 15.00 -6.28
C ASP A 43 -0.96 15.99 -7.29
N ARG A 44 -0.47 15.99 -8.53
CA ARG A 44 -0.97 16.86 -9.62
C ARG A 44 -2.34 16.41 -10.11
N GLU A 45 -2.54 15.11 -10.31
CA GLU A 45 -3.83 14.54 -10.73
C GLU A 45 -4.97 14.86 -9.74
N GLN A 46 -4.66 15.11 -8.46
CA GLN A 46 -5.70 15.52 -7.50
C GLN A 46 -6.32 16.89 -7.80
N SER A 47 -5.63 17.76 -8.53
CA SER A 47 -6.17 19.07 -8.95
C SER A 47 -7.00 19.00 -10.23
N ASP A 48 -6.97 17.88 -10.95
CA ASP A 48 -7.72 17.72 -12.20
C ASP A 48 -9.21 17.44 -11.94
N SER A 49 -10.05 17.71 -12.94
CA SER A 49 -11.48 17.38 -12.89
C SER A 49 -11.66 15.88 -12.67
N GLU A 50 -12.74 15.49 -11.97
CA GLU A 50 -12.97 14.07 -11.65
C GLU A 50 -13.06 13.17 -12.89
N GLU A 51 -13.43 13.74 -14.04
CA GLU A 51 -13.58 13.05 -15.33
C GLU A 51 -12.25 12.71 -16.02
N HIS A 52 -11.17 13.46 -15.76
CA HIS A 52 -9.85 13.24 -16.37
C HIS A 52 -8.80 12.73 -15.39
N ARG A 53 -9.24 12.44 -14.17
CA ARG A 53 -8.34 12.16 -13.06
C ARG A 53 -7.81 10.74 -13.16
N TYR A 54 -6.49 10.62 -13.30
CA TYR A 54 -5.76 9.36 -13.47
C TYR A 54 -6.01 8.64 -14.81
N ASP A 55 -6.12 9.37 -15.93
CA ASP A 55 -6.31 8.75 -17.25
C ASP A 55 -5.15 7.81 -17.66
N ASP A 56 -3.92 8.11 -17.23
CA ASP A 56 -2.72 7.38 -17.62
C ASP A 56 -2.27 6.28 -16.64
N ALA A 57 -2.95 6.10 -15.50
CA ALA A 57 -2.53 5.19 -14.43
C ALA A 57 -3.68 4.81 -13.50
N LEU A 58 -3.55 3.74 -12.72
CA LEU A 58 -4.52 3.47 -11.67
C LEU A 58 -4.43 4.51 -10.56
N SER A 59 -5.59 4.93 -10.03
CA SER A 59 -5.60 5.82 -8.86
C SER A 59 -4.86 5.16 -7.69
N PRO A 60 -4.08 5.90 -6.89
CA PRO A 60 -3.19 5.29 -5.89
C PRO A 60 -3.85 4.37 -4.85
N PRO A 61 -5.00 4.70 -4.25
CA PRO A 61 -5.67 3.79 -3.32
C PRO A 61 -6.19 2.54 -4.02
N LEU A 62 -6.66 2.68 -5.26
CA LEU A 62 -7.13 1.56 -6.08
C LEU A 62 -5.97 0.64 -6.46
N PHE A 63 -4.82 1.21 -6.84
CA PHE A 63 -3.60 0.46 -7.12
C PHE A 63 -3.11 -0.33 -5.90
N LEU A 64 -3.15 0.28 -4.71
CA LEU A 64 -2.83 -0.41 -3.45
C LEU A 64 -3.78 -1.59 -3.20
N LEU A 65 -5.09 -1.35 -3.30
CA LEU A 65 -6.10 -2.40 -3.11
C LEU A 65 -5.93 -3.53 -4.13
N ALA A 66 -5.79 -3.18 -5.41
CA ALA A 66 -5.55 -4.12 -6.50
C ALA A 66 -4.28 -4.95 -6.23
N THR A 67 -3.20 -4.32 -5.76
CA THR A 67 -1.95 -5.04 -5.42
C THR A 67 -2.18 -6.05 -4.30
N ILE A 68 -2.91 -5.69 -3.23
CA ILE A 68 -3.23 -6.60 -2.11
C ILE A 68 -4.05 -7.79 -2.61
N VAL A 69 -5.07 -7.53 -3.44
CA VAL A 69 -5.93 -8.58 -4.01
C VAL A 69 -5.13 -9.47 -4.95
N LEU A 70 -4.36 -8.91 -5.88
CA LEU A 70 -3.55 -9.67 -6.84
C LEU A 70 -2.50 -10.54 -6.14
N THR A 71 -1.81 -10.04 -5.12
CA THR A 71 -0.83 -10.86 -4.39
C THR A 71 -1.50 -11.95 -3.58
N ASN A 72 -2.72 -11.72 -3.08
CA ASN A 72 -3.52 -12.77 -2.44
C ASN A 72 -3.98 -13.84 -3.43
N LEU A 73 -4.54 -13.44 -4.58
CA LEU A 73 -4.95 -14.37 -5.65
C LEU A 73 -3.77 -15.19 -6.17
N LEU A 74 -2.61 -14.56 -6.33
CA LEU A 74 -1.38 -15.26 -6.73
C LEU A 74 -0.95 -16.27 -5.66
N SER A 75 -1.04 -15.91 -4.38
CA SER A 75 -0.76 -16.82 -3.27
C SER A 75 -1.69 -18.04 -3.28
N MET A 76 -2.97 -17.84 -3.61
CA MET A 76 -3.95 -18.92 -3.75
C MET A 76 -3.66 -19.81 -4.96
N ALA A 77 -3.41 -19.22 -6.13
CA ALA A 77 -3.09 -19.95 -7.35
C ALA A 77 -1.80 -20.79 -7.21
N LEU A 78 -0.82 -20.27 -6.47
CA LEU A 78 0.43 -20.97 -6.15
C LEU A 78 0.31 -21.91 -4.95
N HIS A 79 -0.89 -22.10 -4.38
CA HIS A 79 -1.15 -22.98 -3.24
C HIS A 79 -0.15 -22.79 -2.09
N VAL A 80 0.16 -21.53 -1.76
CA VAL A 80 1.13 -21.22 -0.72
C VAL A 80 0.61 -21.72 0.64
N PRO A 81 1.38 -22.53 1.39
CA PRO A 81 0.96 -23.06 2.69
C PRO A 81 0.63 -21.96 3.68
N GLN A 82 -0.37 -22.18 4.54
CA GLN A 82 -0.62 -21.25 5.64
C GLN A 82 0.52 -21.35 6.66
N PRO A 83 0.97 -20.22 7.23
CA PRO A 83 1.99 -20.24 8.26
C PRO A 83 1.45 -20.94 9.52
N PRO A 84 2.33 -21.55 10.34
CA PRO A 84 1.91 -22.16 11.59
C PRO A 84 1.23 -21.14 12.52
N GLU A 85 0.11 -21.52 13.14
CA GLU A 85 -0.52 -20.70 14.18
C GLU A 85 0.39 -20.66 15.41
N ALA A 86 1.10 -19.56 15.60
CA ALA A 86 2.02 -19.36 16.72
C ALA A 86 1.41 -18.52 17.85
N THR A 87 0.42 -17.68 17.53
CA THR A 87 -0.23 -16.73 18.46
C THR A 87 -1.72 -16.61 18.17
N ASP A 88 -2.52 -16.16 19.15
CA ASP A 88 -3.96 -15.92 18.97
C ASP A 88 -4.25 -14.90 17.86
N LEU A 89 -3.40 -13.87 17.73
CA LEU A 89 -3.46 -12.93 16.63
C LEU A 89 -3.25 -13.61 15.27
N SER A 90 -2.27 -14.52 15.17
CA SER A 90 -2.05 -15.27 13.92
C SER A 90 -3.24 -16.16 13.58
N ARG A 91 -3.86 -16.81 14.57
CA ARG A 91 -5.08 -17.59 14.36
C ARG A 91 -6.20 -16.75 13.76
N VAL A 92 -6.50 -15.58 14.35
CA VAL A 92 -7.56 -14.70 13.84
C VAL A 92 -7.26 -14.18 12.42
N VAL A 93 -6.01 -13.76 12.17
CA VAL A 93 -5.60 -13.23 10.86
C VAL A 93 -5.64 -14.28 9.76
N TYR A 94 -5.21 -15.51 10.05
CA TYR A 94 -5.16 -16.61 9.08
C TYR A 94 -6.43 -17.48 9.07
N ALA A 95 -7.42 -17.21 9.94
CA ALA A 95 -8.70 -17.94 9.98
C ALA A 95 -9.48 -17.90 8.66
N SER A 96 -9.31 -16.83 7.86
CA SER A 96 -9.94 -16.73 6.54
C SER A 96 -9.13 -15.84 5.60
N GLN A 97 -9.32 -16.05 4.29
CA GLN A 97 -8.73 -15.16 3.27
C GLN A 97 -9.20 -13.72 3.41
N GLN A 98 -10.46 -13.53 3.81
CA GLN A 98 -11.03 -12.22 4.05
C GLN A 98 -10.33 -11.50 5.21
N ASN A 99 -10.07 -12.20 6.31
CA ASN A 99 -9.35 -11.63 7.46
C ASN A 99 -7.94 -11.19 7.09
N LEU A 100 -7.23 -12.01 6.30
CA LEU A 100 -5.90 -11.71 5.83
C LEU A 100 -5.88 -10.48 4.89
N VAL A 101 -6.82 -10.40 3.95
CA VAL A 101 -6.96 -9.24 3.04
C VAL A 101 -7.31 -7.98 3.82
N LEU A 102 -8.24 -8.06 4.77
CA LEU A 102 -8.60 -6.93 5.65
C LEU A 102 -7.42 -6.47 6.50
N PHE A 103 -6.69 -7.41 7.10
CA PHE A 103 -5.49 -7.12 7.89
C PHE A 103 -4.43 -6.40 7.05
N ARG A 104 -4.11 -6.91 5.85
CA ARG A 104 -3.18 -6.25 4.92
C ARG A 104 -3.69 -4.87 4.49
N SER A 105 -4.98 -4.76 4.19
CA SER A 105 -5.58 -3.48 3.79
C SER A 105 -5.48 -2.44 4.89
N LEU A 106 -5.76 -2.81 6.14
CA LEU A 106 -5.59 -1.95 7.30
C LEU A 106 -4.12 -1.56 7.49
N ALA A 107 -3.23 -2.54 7.56
CA ALA A 107 -1.80 -2.32 7.82
C ALA A 107 -1.17 -1.40 6.77
N PHE A 108 -1.41 -1.67 5.49
CA PHE A 108 -0.81 -0.92 4.38
C PHE A 108 -1.58 0.35 3.99
N SER A 109 -2.77 0.60 4.53
CA SER A 109 -3.44 1.91 4.44
C SER A 109 -3.07 2.83 5.61
N LEU A 110 -2.81 2.26 6.79
CA LEU A 110 -2.41 3.02 7.98
C LEU A 110 -1.03 3.66 7.80
N ILE A 111 -0.09 2.96 7.15
CA ILE A 111 1.26 3.50 6.87
C ILE A 111 1.18 4.81 6.03
N PRO A 112 0.50 4.85 4.87
CA PRO A 112 0.24 6.07 4.11
C PRO A 112 -0.44 7.17 4.92
N LEU A 113 -1.45 6.81 5.72
CA LEU A 113 -2.20 7.77 6.52
C LEU A 113 -1.30 8.46 7.55
N VAL A 114 -0.51 7.69 8.29
CA VAL A 114 0.42 8.23 9.30
C VAL A 114 1.51 9.08 8.66
N ALA A 115 2.02 8.66 7.49
CA ALA A 115 2.98 9.44 6.74
C ALA A 115 2.40 10.79 6.28
N ALA A 116 1.19 10.79 5.72
CA ALA A 116 0.49 11.99 5.27
C ALA A 116 0.20 12.96 6.43
N VAL A 117 -0.31 12.45 7.56
CA VAL A 117 -0.54 13.24 8.77
C VAL A 117 0.78 13.79 9.31
N THR A 118 1.85 13.00 9.30
CA THR A 118 3.18 13.45 9.73
C THR A 118 3.66 14.61 8.87
N LEU A 119 3.49 14.52 7.54
CA LEU A 119 3.84 15.63 6.64
C LEU A 119 3.06 16.89 6.99
N LEU A 120 1.72 16.81 7.08
CA LEU A 120 0.88 17.99 7.35
C LEU A 120 1.20 18.66 8.68
N ARG A 121 1.50 17.87 9.72
CA ARG A 121 1.94 18.40 11.03
C ARG A 121 3.24 19.17 10.92
N HIS A 122 4.21 18.67 10.15
CA HIS A 122 5.47 19.37 9.93
C HIS A 122 5.30 20.63 9.04
N GLU A 123 4.40 20.60 8.06
CA GLU A 123 4.04 21.76 7.23
C GLU A 123 3.16 22.78 7.97
N LYS A 124 2.76 22.50 9.23
CA LYS A 124 1.82 23.31 10.02
C LYS A 124 0.49 23.59 9.30
N LYS A 125 0.08 22.68 8.40
CA LYS A 125 -1.20 22.76 7.69
C LYS A 125 -2.30 22.14 8.53
N ARG A 126 -3.51 22.68 8.41
CA ARG A 126 -4.72 22.09 9.01
C ARG A 126 -4.91 20.67 8.47
N ILE A 127 -5.13 19.72 9.37
CA ILE A 127 -5.52 18.36 8.99
C ILE A 127 -7.01 18.40 8.64
N ALA A 128 -7.31 18.32 7.35
CA ALA A 128 -8.64 18.24 6.79
C ALA A 128 -8.64 17.20 5.66
N ARG A 129 -9.82 16.70 5.26
CA ARG A 129 -9.93 15.70 4.19
C ARG A 129 -9.25 16.16 2.89
N GLU A 130 -9.44 17.43 2.54
CA GLU A 130 -8.86 18.06 1.35
C GLU A 130 -7.32 18.10 1.40
N THR A 131 -6.75 18.56 2.52
CA THR A 131 -5.29 18.67 2.68
C THR A 131 -4.60 17.31 2.83
N LEU A 132 -5.33 16.30 3.31
CA LEU A 132 -4.83 14.95 3.52
C LEU A 132 -4.82 14.11 2.22
N ARG A 133 -5.75 14.38 1.30
CA ARG A 133 -5.97 13.53 0.12
C ARG A 133 -4.71 13.38 -0.73
N ALA A 134 -4.09 14.48 -1.15
CA ALA A 134 -2.87 14.44 -1.96
C ALA A 134 -1.74 13.63 -1.30
N PRO A 135 -1.24 13.99 -0.10
CA PRO A 135 -0.13 13.24 0.50
C PRO A 135 -0.50 11.79 0.85
N PHE A 136 -1.76 11.49 1.16
CA PHE A 136 -2.21 10.10 1.37
C PHE A 136 -2.12 9.29 0.07
N TYR A 137 -2.60 9.84 -1.04
CA TYR A 137 -2.61 9.18 -2.34
C TYR A 137 -1.17 8.94 -2.84
N ALA A 138 -0.29 9.92 -2.73
CA ALA A 138 1.13 9.73 -3.04
C ALA A 138 1.75 8.55 -2.26
N GLN A 139 1.40 8.42 -0.99
CA GLN A 139 1.90 7.36 -0.13
C GLN A 139 1.29 5.98 -0.45
N CYS A 140 0.06 5.91 -0.97
CA CYS A 140 -0.54 4.66 -1.42
C CYS A 140 0.25 3.98 -2.55
N TYR A 141 0.78 4.75 -3.50
CA TYR A 141 1.68 4.19 -4.54
C TYR A 141 2.92 3.54 -3.94
N LEU A 142 3.53 4.20 -2.96
CA LEU A 142 4.72 3.67 -2.28
C LEU A 142 4.39 2.41 -1.47
N ALA A 143 3.27 2.44 -0.73
CA ALA A 143 2.82 1.30 0.07
C ALA A 143 2.46 0.09 -0.80
N ALA A 144 1.86 0.29 -1.98
CA ALA A 144 1.50 -0.79 -2.89
C ALA A 144 2.71 -1.62 -3.32
N VAL A 145 3.81 -0.98 -3.71
CA VAL A 145 5.05 -1.69 -4.06
C VAL A 145 5.63 -2.42 -2.84
N CYS A 146 5.57 -1.81 -1.65
CA CYS A 146 5.98 -2.48 -0.41
C CYS A 146 5.16 -3.75 -0.13
N VAL A 147 3.82 -3.70 -0.31
CA VAL A 147 2.94 -4.88 -0.21
C VAL A 147 3.44 -5.99 -1.12
N ALA A 148 3.78 -5.68 -2.37
CA ALA A 148 4.24 -6.69 -3.32
C ALA A 148 5.52 -7.39 -2.83
N PHE A 149 6.54 -6.65 -2.39
CA PHE A 149 7.77 -7.23 -1.84
C PHE A 149 7.50 -8.08 -0.60
N VAL A 150 6.71 -7.58 0.36
CA VAL A 150 6.35 -8.33 1.58
C VAL A 150 5.57 -9.60 1.24
N SER A 151 4.65 -9.53 0.28
CA SER A 151 3.81 -10.68 -0.11
C SER A 151 4.64 -11.77 -0.78
N VAL A 152 5.55 -11.40 -1.69
CA VAL A 152 6.44 -12.36 -2.38
C VAL A 152 7.42 -12.99 -1.39
N GLY A 153 8.06 -12.17 -0.55
CA GLY A 153 8.99 -12.68 0.46
C GLY A 153 8.31 -13.60 1.48
N GLY A 154 7.11 -13.21 1.95
CA GLY A 154 6.30 -14.01 2.86
C GLY A 154 5.88 -15.36 2.27
N ALA A 155 5.54 -15.39 0.98
CA ALA A 155 5.20 -16.64 0.29
C ALA A 155 6.39 -17.62 0.22
N ILE A 156 7.62 -17.12 0.16
CA ILE A 156 8.84 -17.95 0.19
C ILE A 156 9.07 -18.54 1.59
N PHE A 157 8.86 -17.76 2.65
CA PHE A 157 8.98 -18.27 4.03
C PHE A 157 7.99 -19.39 4.36
N GLN A 158 6.86 -19.43 3.66
CA GLN A 158 5.82 -20.44 3.85
C GLN A 158 6.12 -21.75 3.09
N ARG A 159 7.21 -21.80 2.32
CA ARG A 159 7.62 -22.94 1.49
C ARG A 159 8.92 -23.56 2.03
N PRO A 160 8.84 -24.69 2.74
CA PRO A 160 10.03 -25.35 3.31
C PRO A 160 11.07 -25.74 2.25
N GLU A 161 10.65 -25.95 1.00
CA GLU A 161 11.51 -26.31 -0.12
C GLU A 161 12.38 -25.15 -0.64
N LEU A 162 12.04 -23.90 -0.28
CA LEU A 162 12.78 -22.71 -0.72
C LEU A 162 13.69 -22.18 0.39
N PRO A 163 14.86 -21.61 0.08
CA PRO A 163 15.71 -21.02 1.10
C PRO A 163 15.07 -19.76 1.68
N ASN A 164 14.82 -19.76 3.00
CA ASN A 164 14.32 -18.60 3.75
C ASN A 164 15.14 -17.31 3.53
N ALA A 165 16.44 -17.45 3.24
CA ALA A 165 17.32 -16.34 2.91
C ALA A 165 16.85 -15.54 1.68
N VAL A 166 16.24 -16.20 0.68
CA VAL A 166 15.70 -15.53 -0.51
C VAL A 166 14.48 -14.68 -0.14
N GLY A 167 13.56 -15.24 0.66
CA GLY A 167 12.41 -14.50 1.17
C GLY A 167 12.84 -13.29 2.01
N ALA A 168 13.80 -13.49 2.90
CA ALA A 168 14.40 -12.42 3.70
C ALA A 168 15.03 -11.33 2.83
N ALA A 169 15.83 -11.71 1.83
CA ALA A 169 16.48 -10.76 0.93
C ALA A 169 15.47 -9.89 0.18
N ILE A 170 14.40 -10.49 -0.36
CA ILE A 170 13.32 -9.77 -1.06
C ILE A 170 12.64 -8.76 -0.13
N MET A 171 12.32 -9.17 1.10
CA MET A 171 11.70 -8.27 2.09
C MET A 171 12.64 -7.14 2.52
N ILE A 172 13.92 -7.43 2.74
CA ILE A 172 14.93 -6.42 3.10
C ILE A 172 15.10 -5.41 1.96
N VAL A 173 15.20 -5.88 0.71
CA VAL A 173 15.28 -5.00 -0.47
C VAL A 173 14.04 -4.12 -0.58
N GLY A 174 12.84 -4.69 -0.41
CA GLY A 174 11.59 -3.93 -0.43
C GLY A 174 11.51 -2.89 0.68
N ALA A 175 11.89 -3.25 1.91
CA ALA A 175 11.91 -2.34 3.06
C ALA A 175 12.95 -1.23 2.90
N ALA A 176 14.16 -1.55 2.41
CA ALA A 176 15.20 -0.58 2.12
C ALA A 176 14.77 0.39 1.01
N TRP A 177 14.16 -0.12 -0.05
CA TRP A 177 13.61 0.70 -1.13
C TRP A 177 12.50 1.63 -0.63
N PHE A 178 11.54 1.09 0.14
CA PHE A 178 10.46 1.87 0.75
C PHE A 178 11.01 3.00 1.62
N LEU A 179 11.91 2.68 2.56
CA LEU A 179 12.50 3.67 3.46
C LEU A 179 13.32 4.71 2.70
N PHE A 180 14.07 4.30 1.68
CA PHE A 180 14.85 5.21 0.85
C PHE A 180 13.97 6.24 0.13
N VAL A 181 12.90 5.78 -0.53
CA VAL A 181 11.95 6.66 -1.21
C VAL A 181 11.24 7.55 -0.20
N GLN A 182 10.75 6.99 0.89
CA GLN A 182 10.04 7.72 1.94
C GLN A 182 10.88 8.84 2.54
N SER A 183 12.15 8.53 2.84
CA SER A 183 13.12 9.51 3.37
C SER A 183 13.36 10.65 2.39
N ARG A 184 13.49 10.35 1.09
CA ARG A 184 13.67 11.36 0.05
C ARG A 184 12.41 12.18 -0.18
N TRP A 185 11.23 11.57 -0.09
CA TRP A 185 9.95 12.27 -0.19
C TRP A 185 9.79 13.29 0.94
N PHE A 186 9.98 12.88 2.20
CA PHE A 186 9.96 13.83 3.32
C PHE A 186 11.01 14.92 3.21
N ALA A 187 12.26 14.57 2.82
CA ALA A 187 13.32 15.56 2.64
C ALA A 187 12.96 16.62 1.59
N ARG A 188 12.38 16.21 0.46
CA ARG A 188 11.92 17.13 -0.60
C ARG A 188 10.74 17.97 -0.16
N ARG A 189 9.69 17.36 0.41
CA ARG A 189 8.45 18.05 0.77
C ARG A 189 8.65 19.05 1.92
N LEU A 190 9.49 18.71 2.89
CA LEU A 190 9.77 19.58 4.04
C LEU A 190 10.97 20.50 3.81
N ASN A 191 11.65 20.40 2.65
CA ASN A 191 12.89 21.11 2.35
C ASN A 191 13.95 20.97 3.46
N VAL A 192 14.18 19.74 3.92
CA VAL A 192 15.15 19.40 4.97
C VAL A 192 16.26 18.51 4.44
N SER A 193 17.35 18.39 5.19
CA SER A 193 18.45 17.48 4.83
C SER A 193 17.97 16.02 4.73
N LYS A 194 18.61 15.23 3.86
CA LYS A 194 18.29 13.80 3.66
C LYS A 194 18.29 13.01 4.97
N ALA A 195 19.22 13.32 5.88
CA ALA A 195 19.30 12.69 7.19
C ALA A 195 18.07 12.99 8.06
N ARG A 196 17.63 14.26 8.11
CA ARG A 196 16.40 14.64 8.82
C ARG A 196 15.17 13.99 8.20
N GLY A 197 15.08 13.95 6.86
CA GLY A 197 14.01 13.24 6.14
C GLY A 197 13.97 11.74 6.50
N ALA A 198 15.13 11.09 6.63
CA ALA A 198 15.21 9.70 7.04
C ALA A 198 14.74 9.46 8.48
N VAL A 199 15.13 10.33 9.41
CA VAL A 199 14.64 10.26 10.80
C VAL A 199 13.11 10.39 10.83
N ILE A 200 12.54 11.35 10.10
CA ILE A 200 11.09 11.54 10.03
C ILE A 200 10.41 10.31 9.42
N ALA A 201 10.97 9.74 8.35
CA ALA A 201 10.44 8.54 7.71
C ALA A 201 10.40 7.34 8.67
N VAL A 202 11.50 7.08 9.38
CA VAL A 202 11.58 5.98 10.36
C VAL A 202 10.61 6.21 11.51
N LEU A 203 10.55 7.43 12.07
CA LEU A 203 9.61 7.75 13.14
C LEU A 203 8.15 7.62 12.69
N ALA A 204 7.82 7.99 11.45
CA ALA A 204 6.48 7.81 10.90
C ALA A 204 6.12 6.32 10.79
N LEU A 205 7.06 5.48 10.34
CA LEU A 205 6.86 4.03 10.24
C LEU A 205 6.69 3.39 11.63
N ILE A 206 7.51 3.79 12.61
CA ILE A 206 7.38 3.33 14.00
C ILE A 206 6.01 3.72 14.57
N ARG A 207 5.55 4.97 14.36
CA ARG A 207 4.22 5.41 14.79
C ARG A 207 3.11 4.59 14.14
N ALA A 208 3.22 4.29 12.84
CA ALA A 208 2.25 3.44 12.15
C ALA A 208 2.20 2.04 12.72
N LEU A 209 3.35 1.44 13.04
CA LEU A 209 3.44 0.14 13.69
C LEU A 209 2.82 0.16 15.10
N ILE A 210 3.09 1.19 15.90
CA ILE A 210 2.47 1.37 17.22
C ILE A 210 0.96 1.46 17.11
N TYR A 211 0.43 2.25 16.17
CA TYR A 211 -1.01 2.36 15.96
C TYR A 211 -1.63 1.05 15.47
N LEU A 212 -0.95 0.33 14.58
CA LEU A 212 -1.39 -1.00 14.15
C LEU A 212 -1.48 -1.96 15.33
N LEU A 213 -0.43 -2.04 16.15
CA LEU A 213 -0.43 -2.89 17.34
C LEU A 213 -1.54 -2.47 18.33
N ALA A 214 -1.73 -1.17 18.57
CA ALA A 214 -2.79 -0.67 19.45
C ALA A 214 -4.19 -1.06 18.96
N ILE A 215 -4.43 -1.10 17.65
CA ILE A 215 -5.69 -1.56 17.04
C ILE A 215 -5.86 -3.08 17.18
N LEU A 216 -4.76 -3.84 17.12
CA LEU A 216 -4.79 -5.30 17.15
C LEU A 216 -4.84 -5.90 18.55
N VAL A 217 -4.34 -5.20 19.58
CA VAL A 217 -4.36 -5.70 20.98
C VAL A 217 -5.78 -6.10 21.42
N PRO A 218 -6.84 -5.29 21.23
CA PRO A 218 -8.20 -5.69 21.57
C PRO A 218 -8.66 -6.95 20.83
N VAL A 219 -8.24 -7.13 19.57
CA VAL A 219 -8.60 -8.29 18.75
C VAL A 219 -7.96 -9.57 19.27
N SER A 220 -6.76 -9.48 19.86
CA SER A 220 -6.08 -10.63 20.46
C SER A 220 -6.57 -11.04 21.86
N LEU A 221 -7.44 -10.23 22.48
CA LEU A 221 -7.99 -10.48 23.82
C LEU A 221 -9.40 -11.08 23.79
N ILE A 222 -9.97 -11.30 22.59
CA ILE A 222 -11.29 -11.89 22.33
C ILE A 222 -11.09 -13.32 21.85
#